data_AF-A0A2N9MQV5-F1
#
_entry.id   AF-A0A2N9MQV5-F1
#
_cell.length_a   1.000
_cell.length_b   1.000
_cell.length_c   1.000
_cell.angle_alpha   90.00
_cell.angle_beta   90.00
_cell.angle_gamma   90.00
#
_symmetry.space_group_name_H-M   'P 1'
#
loop_
_entity.id
_entity.type
_entity.pdbx_description
1 polymer ?
#
loop_
_entity_poly.entity_id
_entity_poly.type
_entity_poly.pdbx_seq_one_letter_code
_entity_poly.pdbx_strand_id
1 'polypeptide(L)'
;MAKYVALIALSLIASGCGRSATEELTQLSEEFVDTTLAFSPSAATAAGLHTLRKLNLDEMLDDMSPANLDRQRQFYEDFNDRLSKLNTGKLTPEDRADVLILQNQCALAILDLSEVQSYLHNPTVYVEILGNALFTPFTLEYAPKPDRIRSILARLQKVPLLLNQASTNLTSAPLVWTQLAMEENQGNIDLVDRTMRAAVPADGPCAPPFPPTHAMSTLAPPCRP
;
A
#
# COMPACT_ATOMS: atom_id res chain seq x y z
N MET A 1 -33.08 53.81 0.14
CA MET A 1 -31.99 53.75 1.14
C MET A 1 -31.98 52.39 1.86
N ALA A 2 -33.01 52.01 2.61
CA ALA A 2 -33.05 50.73 3.36
C ALA A 2 -32.93 49.45 2.50
N LYS A 3 -33.47 49.43 1.28
CA LYS A 3 -33.37 48.26 0.36
C LYS A 3 -31.95 48.01 -0.16
N TYR A 4 -31.11 49.04 -0.26
CA TYR A 4 -29.72 48.92 -0.73
C TYR A 4 -28.79 48.45 0.40
N VAL A 5 -29.07 48.81 1.65
CA VAL A 5 -28.34 48.34 2.83
C VAL A 5 -28.53 46.84 3.05
N ALA A 6 -29.73 46.31 2.80
CA ALA A 6 -30.03 44.88 2.89
C ALA A 6 -29.29 44.04 1.82
N LEU A 7 -29.12 44.57 0.61
CA LEU A 7 -28.37 43.90 -0.47
C LEU A 7 -26.86 43.87 -0.20
N ILE A 8 -26.30 44.92 0.40
CA ILE A 8 -24.88 44.95 0.80
C ILE A 8 -24.62 43.97 1.95
N ALA A 9 -25.50 43.90 2.95
CA ALA A 9 -25.38 42.97 4.07
C ALA A 9 -25.46 41.49 3.65
N LEU A 10 -26.27 41.16 2.62
CA LEU A 10 -26.38 39.79 2.11
C LEU A 10 -25.14 39.35 1.29
N SER A 11 -24.45 40.30 0.64
CA SER A 11 -23.22 40.03 -0.12
C SER A 11 -21.98 39.79 0.76
N LEU A 12 -21.96 40.30 1.99
CA LEU A 12 -20.85 40.12 2.94
C LEU A 12 -20.86 38.76 3.66
N ILE A 13 -21.99 38.05 3.68
CA ILE A 13 -22.12 36.73 4.33
C ILE A 13 -21.66 35.59 3.40
N ALA A 14 -21.64 35.81 2.08
CA ALA A 14 -21.24 34.80 1.09
C ALA A 14 -19.71 34.64 0.92
N SER A 15 -18.90 35.56 1.44
CA SER A 15 -17.44 35.53 1.30
C SER A 15 -16.71 34.65 2.35
N GLY A 16 -17.46 34.01 3.26
CA GLY A 16 -16.90 33.27 4.40
C GLY A 16 -16.94 31.75 4.31
N CYS A 17 -17.45 31.15 3.23
CA CYS A 17 -17.62 29.69 3.12
C CYS A 17 -16.55 28.97 2.28
N GLY A 18 -15.45 29.63 1.93
CA GLY A 18 -14.30 28.96 1.30
C GLY A 18 -13.40 28.33 2.37
N ARG A 19 -13.04 27.04 2.21
CA ARG A 19 -12.00 26.41 3.01
C ARG A 19 -10.69 27.18 2.88
N SER A 20 -9.90 27.23 3.95
CA SER A 20 -8.54 27.78 3.86
C SER A 20 -7.64 26.84 3.03
N ALA A 21 -6.57 27.37 2.43
CA ALA A 21 -5.63 26.55 1.66
C ALA A 21 -4.98 25.45 2.54
N THR A 22 -4.73 25.75 3.83
CA THR A 22 -4.23 24.78 4.80
C THR A 22 -5.26 23.69 5.10
N GLU A 23 -6.55 24.03 5.27
CA GLU A 23 -7.61 23.04 5.50
C GLU A 23 -7.80 22.12 4.28
N GLU A 24 -7.73 22.68 3.07
CA GLU A 24 -7.75 21.91 1.82
C GLU A 24 -6.55 20.97 1.73
N LEU A 25 -5.34 21.44 2.07
CA LEU A 25 -4.15 20.61 2.14
C LEU A 25 -4.29 19.49 3.18
N THR A 26 -4.79 19.78 4.39
CA THR A 26 -5.00 18.75 5.43
C THR A 26 -5.88 17.61 4.93
N GLN A 27 -6.99 17.93 4.26
CA GLN A 27 -7.90 16.93 3.70
C GLN A 27 -7.24 16.11 2.59
N LEU A 28 -6.44 16.76 1.73
CA LEU A 28 -5.66 16.08 0.71
C LEU A 28 -4.63 15.13 1.35
N SER A 29 -3.89 15.59 2.36
CA SER A 29 -2.90 14.77 3.07
C SER A 29 -3.53 13.54 3.72
N GLU A 30 -4.68 13.69 4.39
CA GLU A 30 -5.44 12.56 4.96
C GLU A 30 -5.87 11.58 3.87
N GLU A 31 -6.45 12.06 2.77
CA GLU A 31 -6.83 11.22 1.64
C GLU A 31 -5.63 10.48 1.03
N PHE A 32 -4.49 11.15 0.89
CA PHE A 32 -3.27 10.58 0.35
C PHE A 32 -2.79 9.42 1.22
N VAL A 33 -2.65 9.65 2.53
CA VAL A 33 -2.19 8.63 3.47
C VAL A 33 -3.16 7.45 3.49
N ASP A 34 -4.45 7.70 3.68
CA ASP A 34 -5.47 6.64 3.70
C ASP A 34 -5.45 5.82 2.41
N THR A 35 -5.41 6.48 1.25
CA THR A 35 -5.58 5.83 -0.04
C THR A 35 -4.32 5.07 -0.45
N THR A 36 -3.13 5.65 -0.25
CA THR A 36 -1.87 4.99 -0.62
C THR A 36 -1.54 3.83 0.31
N LEU A 37 -1.84 3.93 1.61
CA LEU A 37 -1.72 2.77 2.51
C LEU A 37 -2.74 1.68 2.20
N ALA A 38 -3.94 2.04 1.70
CA ALA A 38 -4.90 1.04 1.23
C ALA A 38 -4.42 0.27 -0.02
N PHE A 39 -3.49 0.83 -0.81
CA PHE A 39 -2.92 0.14 -1.97
C PHE A 39 -1.94 -0.96 -1.56
N SER A 40 -1.30 -0.79 -0.39
CA SER A 40 -0.38 -1.76 0.21
C SER A 40 -0.79 -2.08 1.65
N PRO A 41 -1.76 -2.98 1.86
CA PRO A 41 -2.15 -3.40 3.20
C PRO A 41 -0.99 -3.96 4.04
N SER A 42 0.01 -4.56 3.40
CA SER A 42 1.23 -5.00 4.09
C SER A 42 2.02 -3.82 4.68
N ALA A 43 2.24 -2.76 3.91
CA ALA A 43 2.88 -1.53 4.38
C ALA A 43 2.00 -0.78 5.40
N ALA A 44 0.67 -0.82 5.25
CA ALA A 44 -0.25 -0.24 6.22
C ALA A 44 -0.08 -0.84 7.62
N THR A 45 -0.02 -2.17 7.73
CA THR A 45 0.28 -2.84 9.01
C THR A 45 1.65 -2.41 9.57
N ALA A 46 2.68 -2.29 8.72
CA ALA A 46 4.01 -1.84 9.15
C ALA A 46 4.01 -0.38 9.66
N ALA A 47 3.16 0.48 9.09
CA ALA A 47 2.95 1.85 9.53
C ALA A 47 2.01 1.97 10.75
N GLY A 48 1.44 0.86 11.25
CA GLY A 48 0.51 0.83 12.38
C GLY A 48 -0.95 1.12 12.01
N LEU A 49 -1.28 1.20 10.71
CA LEU A 49 -2.65 1.30 10.23
C LEU A 49 -3.25 -0.10 10.03
N HIS A 50 -4.00 -0.58 11.03
CA HIS A 50 -4.57 -1.92 11.03
C HIS A 50 -5.97 -2.00 10.41
N THR A 51 -6.73 -0.90 10.45
CA THR A 51 -8.10 -0.82 9.91
C THR A 51 -8.33 0.47 9.15
N LEU A 52 -9.04 0.39 8.02
CA LEU A 52 -9.43 1.57 7.24
C LEU A 52 -10.82 1.34 6.63
N ARG A 53 -11.76 2.28 6.83
CA ARG A 53 -13.11 2.24 6.24
C ARG A 53 -13.81 0.86 6.39
N LYS A 54 -13.65 0.24 7.58
CA LYS A 54 -14.15 -1.11 7.97
C LYS A 54 -13.40 -2.30 7.38
N LEU A 55 -12.36 -2.09 6.58
CA LEU A 55 -11.47 -3.14 6.13
C LEU A 55 -10.45 -3.46 7.24
N ASN A 56 -10.17 -4.75 7.42
CA ASN A 56 -9.08 -5.23 8.26
C ASN A 56 -7.84 -5.42 7.39
N LEU A 57 -6.91 -4.45 7.43
CA LEU A 57 -5.71 -4.45 6.58
C LEU A 57 -4.71 -5.54 6.99
N ASP A 58 -4.74 -5.95 8.26
CA ASP A 58 -3.86 -7.01 8.77
C ASP A 58 -4.14 -8.38 8.13
N GLU A 59 -5.35 -8.61 7.65
CA GLU A 59 -5.74 -9.87 6.99
C GLU A 59 -5.62 -9.81 5.45
N MET A 60 -5.30 -8.64 4.90
CA MET A 60 -5.22 -8.38 3.46
C MET A 60 -3.78 -8.50 2.94
N LEU A 61 -3.65 -8.80 1.65
CA LEU A 61 -2.41 -8.69 0.89
C LEU A 61 -2.60 -7.66 -0.22
N ASP A 62 -1.48 -7.09 -0.64
CA ASP A 62 -1.38 -6.16 -1.76
C ASP A 62 -1.93 -6.79 -3.04
N ASP A 63 -2.71 -6.02 -3.81
CA ASP A 63 -3.28 -6.46 -5.08
C ASP A 63 -2.43 -5.94 -6.23
N MET A 64 -1.68 -6.84 -6.86
CA MET A 64 -0.80 -6.54 -7.99
C MET A 64 -1.50 -6.79 -9.34
N SER A 65 -2.83 -6.89 -9.39
CA SER A 65 -3.55 -7.03 -10.65
C SER A 65 -3.38 -5.80 -11.55
N PRO A 66 -3.39 -5.95 -12.89
CA PRO A 66 -3.32 -4.81 -13.81
C PRO A 66 -4.37 -3.74 -13.53
N ALA A 67 -5.60 -4.15 -13.20
CA ALA A 67 -6.69 -3.24 -12.86
C ALA A 67 -6.38 -2.39 -11.61
N ASN A 68 -5.78 -2.98 -10.57
CA ASN A 68 -5.39 -2.21 -9.41
C ASN A 68 -4.18 -1.31 -9.70
N LEU A 69 -3.17 -1.79 -10.42
CA LEU A 69 -2.01 -0.98 -10.81
C LEU A 69 -2.41 0.26 -11.63
N ASP A 70 -3.34 0.11 -12.58
CA ASP A 70 -3.89 1.23 -13.35
C ASP A 70 -4.68 2.20 -12.46
N ARG A 71 -5.44 1.68 -11.50
CA ARG A 71 -6.15 2.50 -10.51
C ARG A 71 -5.19 3.31 -9.63
N GLN A 72 -4.05 2.72 -9.25
CA GLN A 72 -3.02 3.45 -8.50
C GLN A 72 -2.43 4.57 -9.35
N ARG A 73 -2.09 4.29 -10.62
CA ARG A 73 -1.54 5.27 -11.55
C ARG A 73 -2.48 6.47 -11.73
N GLN A 74 -3.75 6.20 -12.02
CA GLN A 74 -4.79 7.24 -12.17
C GLN A 74 -4.93 8.06 -10.88
N PHE A 75 -4.91 7.41 -9.71
CA PHE A 75 -4.95 8.13 -8.44
C PHE A 75 -3.79 9.11 -8.31
N TYR A 76 -2.55 8.68 -8.57
CA TYR A 76 -1.38 9.57 -8.44
C TYR A 76 -1.39 10.71 -9.46
N GLU A 77 -1.83 10.47 -10.69
CA GLU A 77 -2.00 11.50 -11.73
C GLU A 77 -3.04 12.55 -11.29
N ASP A 78 -4.24 12.09 -10.95
CA ASP A 78 -5.34 12.97 -10.50
C ASP A 78 -4.98 13.73 -9.22
N PHE A 79 -4.28 13.07 -8.29
CA PHE A 79 -3.88 13.67 -7.03
C PHE A 79 -2.81 14.76 -7.23
N ASN A 80 -1.82 14.51 -8.09
CA ASN A 80 -0.82 15.51 -8.45
C ASN A 80 -1.46 16.74 -9.13
N ASP A 81 -2.44 16.51 -10.00
CA ASP A 81 -3.23 17.57 -10.63
C ASP A 81 -4.01 18.41 -9.62
N ARG A 82 -4.54 17.79 -8.56
CA ARG A 82 -5.22 18.50 -7.46
C ARG A 82 -4.25 19.32 -6.63
N LEU A 83 -3.08 18.76 -6.29
CA LEU A 83 -2.03 19.50 -5.57
C LEU A 83 -1.58 20.74 -6.35
N SER A 84 -1.44 20.65 -7.67
CA SER A 84 -1.01 21.78 -8.51
C SER A 84 -2.01 22.97 -8.51
N LYS A 85 -3.28 22.72 -8.16
CA LYS A 85 -4.33 23.74 -8.10
C LYS A 85 -4.40 24.47 -6.75
N LEU A 86 -3.67 23.99 -5.73
CA LEU A 86 -3.61 24.64 -4.43
C LEU A 86 -3.00 26.04 -4.54
N ASN A 87 -3.60 27.01 -3.84
CA ASN A 87 -3.02 28.35 -3.74
C ASN A 87 -1.85 28.36 -2.75
N THR A 88 -0.68 27.93 -3.21
CA THR A 88 0.55 27.81 -2.39
C THR A 88 1.02 29.14 -1.80
N GLY A 89 0.62 30.29 -2.38
CA GLY A 89 0.89 31.62 -1.85
C GLY A 89 0.16 31.93 -0.53
N LYS A 90 -0.86 31.14 -0.18
CA LYS A 90 -1.60 31.25 1.09
C LYS A 90 -1.19 30.21 2.14
N LEU A 91 -0.26 29.32 1.81
CA LEU A 91 0.24 28.27 2.70
C LEU A 91 1.36 28.78 3.61
N THR A 92 1.58 28.13 4.75
CA THR A 92 2.77 28.32 5.58
C THR A 92 4.02 27.77 4.87
N PRO A 93 5.24 28.13 5.30
CA PRO A 93 6.46 27.47 4.81
C PRO A 93 6.43 25.94 4.96
N GLU A 94 5.91 25.45 6.07
CA GLU A 94 5.77 24.03 6.39
C GLU A 94 4.77 23.35 5.44
N ASP A 95 3.58 23.92 5.27
CA ASP A 95 2.55 23.42 4.35
C ASP A 95 3.06 23.36 2.90
N ARG A 96 3.88 24.34 2.49
CA ARG A 96 4.52 24.31 1.15
C ARG A 96 5.51 23.16 1.02
N ALA A 97 6.24 22.83 2.08
CA ALA A 97 7.14 21.68 2.07
C ALA A 97 6.33 20.37 1.97
N ASP A 98 5.21 20.28 2.67
CA ASP A 98 4.31 19.12 2.60
C ASP A 98 3.72 18.93 1.19
N VAL A 99 3.30 20.01 0.52
CA VAL A 99 2.87 19.94 -0.89
C VAL A 99 3.98 19.39 -1.77
N LEU A 100 5.23 19.85 -1.61
CA LEU A 100 6.36 19.35 -2.39
C LEU A 100 6.66 17.87 -2.11
N ILE A 101 6.55 17.43 -0.85
CA ILE A 101 6.71 16.01 -0.49
C ILE A 101 5.65 15.18 -1.21
N LEU A 102 4.37 15.58 -1.13
CA LEU A 102 3.27 14.86 -1.77
C LEU A 102 3.41 14.81 -3.31
N GLN A 103 3.79 15.92 -3.94
CA GLN A 103 4.06 15.98 -5.38
C GLN A 103 5.21 15.04 -5.77
N ASN A 104 6.30 15.02 -5.00
CA ASN A 104 7.43 14.13 -5.26
C ASN A 104 7.05 12.65 -5.09
N GLN A 105 6.21 12.32 -4.11
CA GLN A 105 5.70 10.96 -3.93
C GLN A 105 4.81 10.54 -5.11
N CYS A 106 3.92 11.42 -5.59
CA CYS A 106 3.13 11.15 -6.79
C CYS A 106 4.02 10.94 -8.01
N ALA A 107 5.01 11.81 -8.22
CA ALA A 107 5.94 11.72 -9.34
C ALA A 107 6.75 10.42 -9.31
N LEU A 108 7.22 9.99 -8.14
CA LEU A 108 7.94 8.72 -7.97
C LEU A 108 7.05 7.52 -8.30
N ALA A 109 5.80 7.52 -7.80
CA ALA A 109 4.86 6.44 -8.07
C ALA A 109 4.48 6.36 -9.56
N ILE A 110 4.23 7.50 -10.22
CA ILE A 110 3.93 7.57 -11.65
C ILE A 110 5.12 7.08 -12.47
N LEU A 111 6.35 7.49 -12.11
CA LEU A 111 7.58 7.04 -12.75
C LEU A 111 7.71 5.52 -12.67
N ASP A 112 7.47 4.93 -11.50
CA ASP A 112 7.55 3.48 -11.36
C ASP A 112 6.44 2.76 -12.14
N LEU A 113 5.19 3.19 -12.03
CA LEU A 113 4.06 2.52 -12.67
C LEU A 113 4.06 2.65 -14.20
N SER A 114 4.63 3.73 -14.74
CA SER A 114 4.57 4.04 -16.17
C SER A 114 5.86 3.74 -16.93
N GLU A 115 7.02 4.05 -16.35
CA GLU A 115 8.31 4.02 -17.07
C GLU A 115 9.21 2.89 -16.57
N VAL A 116 9.46 2.80 -15.26
CA VAL A 116 10.37 1.77 -14.70
C VAL A 116 9.71 0.39 -14.73
N GLN A 117 8.42 0.35 -14.43
CA GLN A 117 7.56 -0.83 -14.43
C GLN A 117 8.15 -1.97 -13.59
N SER A 118 8.57 -1.66 -12.35
CA SER A 118 9.20 -2.64 -11.45
C SER A 118 8.34 -3.90 -11.27
N TYR A 119 7.01 -3.77 -11.28
CA TYR A 119 6.08 -4.90 -11.21
C TYR A 119 6.18 -5.89 -12.39
N LEU A 120 6.71 -5.47 -13.55
CA LEU A 120 6.99 -6.33 -14.72
C LEU A 120 8.44 -6.84 -14.75
N HIS A 121 9.36 -6.08 -14.16
CA HIS A 121 10.80 -6.21 -14.42
C HIS A 121 11.66 -6.54 -13.19
N ASN A 122 11.06 -6.53 -12.01
CA ASN A 122 11.74 -6.80 -10.75
C ASN A 122 10.98 -7.84 -9.90
N PRO A 123 11.43 -9.11 -9.86
CA PRO A 123 10.78 -10.13 -9.05
C PRO A 123 10.91 -9.88 -7.54
N THR A 124 11.86 -9.06 -7.07
CA THR A 124 12.00 -8.80 -5.62
C THR A 124 10.78 -8.08 -5.05
N VAL A 125 10.06 -7.27 -5.86
CA VAL A 125 8.83 -6.58 -5.44
C VAL A 125 7.81 -7.56 -4.83
N TYR A 126 7.58 -8.71 -5.46
CA TYR A 126 6.61 -9.70 -4.97
C TYR A 126 7.10 -10.43 -3.73
N VAL A 127 8.41 -10.70 -3.67
CA VAL A 127 9.05 -11.42 -2.56
C VAL A 127 9.10 -10.54 -1.31
N GLU A 128 9.39 -9.26 -1.47
CA GLU A 128 9.40 -8.26 -0.40
C GLU A 128 7.99 -7.99 0.15
N ILE A 129 6.98 -7.83 -0.73
CA ILE A 129 5.57 -7.72 -0.30
C ILE A 129 5.21 -8.91 0.60
N LEU A 130 5.51 -10.13 0.14
CA LEU A 130 5.20 -11.34 0.87
C LEU A 130 5.96 -11.44 2.20
N GLY A 131 7.26 -11.13 2.19
CA GLY A 131 8.10 -11.13 3.38
C GLY A 131 7.60 -10.14 4.42
N ASN A 132 7.37 -8.89 4.03
CA ASN A 132 6.88 -7.84 4.92
C ASN A 132 5.49 -8.16 5.47
N ALA A 133 4.58 -8.69 4.63
CA ALA A 133 3.23 -9.06 5.03
C ALA A 133 3.20 -10.17 6.09
N LEU A 134 4.22 -11.01 6.17
CA LEU A 134 4.32 -12.12 7.11
C LEU A 134 5.17 -11.76 8.34
N PHE A 135 6.35 -11.18 8.11
CA PHE A 135 7.33 -10.89 9.15
C PHE A 135 6.88 -9.77 10.09
N THR A 136 6.28 -8.71 9.56
CA THR A 136 5.82 -7.55 10.35
C THR A 136 4.83 -7.95 11.44
N PRO A 137 3.68 -8.60 11.13
CA PRO A 137 2.74 -9.03 12.17
C PRO A 137 3.30 -10.12 13.06
N PHE A 138 4.36 -10.84 12.66
CA PHE A 138 5.00 -11.84 13.51
C PHE A 138 5.86 -11.19 14.60
N THR A 139 6.59 -10.14 14.25
CA THR A 139 7.57 -9.49 15.12
C THR A 139 7.02 -8.32 15.91
N LEU A 140 6.13 -7.52 15.34
CA LEU A 140 5.54 -6.36 16.01
C LEU A 140 4.42 -6.80 16.97
N GLU A 141 4.53 -6.44 18.25
CA GLU A 141 3.59 -6.83 19.30
C GLU A 141 2.42 -5.84 19.48
N TYR A 142 1.78 -5.44 18.37
CA TYR A 142 0.69 -4.46 18.38
C TYR A 142 -0.67 -5.03 18.83
N ALA A 143 -0.80 -6.36 18.87
CA ALA A 143 -2.00 -7.08 19.27
C ALA A 143 -1.64 -8.41 19.94
N PRO A 144 -2.57 -9.06 20.68
CA PRO A 144 -2.34 -10.37 21.27
C PRO A 144 -1.84 -11.36 20.22
N LYS A 145 -0.84 -12.17 20.59
CA LYS A 145 -0.20 -13.13 19.68
C LYS A 145 -1.20 -14.01 18.90
N PRO A 146 -2.27 -14.56 19.50
CA PRO A 146 -3.26 -15.35 18.75
C PRO A 146 -3.95 -14.58 17.62
N ASP A 147 -4.22 -13.29 17.82
CA ASP A 147 -4.87 -12.45 16.82
C ASP A 147 -3.92 -12.13 15.67
N ARG A 148 -2.66 -11.81 15.95
CA ARG A 148 -1.63 -11.61 14.92
C ARG A 148 -1.38 -12.86 14.09
N ILE A 149 -1.35 -14.04 14.73
CA ILE A 149 -1.23 -15.33 14.03
C ILE A 149 -2.44 -15.57 13.13
N ARG A 150 -3.66 -15.21 13.54
CA ARG A 150 -4.86 -15.29 12.69
C ARG A 150 -4.72 -14.40 11.46
N SER A 151 -4.25 -13.17 11.62
CA SER A 151 -3.97 -12.26 10.51
C SER A 151 -2.94 -12.82 9.51
N ILE A 152 -1.85 -13.40 10.03
CA ILE A 152 -0.83 -14.09 9.21
C ILE A 152 -1.45 -15.26 8.43
N LEU A 153 -2.27 -16.10 9.08
CA LEU A 153 -2.93 -17.22 8.40
C LEU A 153 -3.89 -16.74 7.30
N ALA A 154 -4.63 -15.66 7.54
CA ALA A 154 -5.51 -15.05 6.55
C ALA A 154 -4.75 -14.50 5.34
N ARG A 155 -3.53 -13.97 5.55
CA ARG A 155 -2.60 -13.57 4.49
C ARG A 155 -2.06 -14.77 3.72
N LEU A 156 -1.62 -15.81 4.43
CA LEU A 156 -1.12 -17.06 3.81
C LEU A 156 -2.15 -17.70 2.86
N GLN A 157 -3.44 -17.63 3.17
CA GLN A 157 -4.51 -18.08 2.27
C GLN A 157 -4.60 -17.31 0.95
N LYS A 158 -4.10 -16.06 0.90
CA LYS A 158 -4.11 -15.19 -0.28
C LYS A 158 -2.81 -15.27 -1.10
N VAL A 159 -1.77 -15.91 -0.57
CA VAL A 159 -0.48 -16.06 -1.25
C VAL A 159 -0.62 -16.68 -2.64
N PRO A 160 -1.41 -17.75 -2.87
CA PRO A 160 -1.55 -18.31 -4.22
C PRO A 160 -2.03 -17.30 -5.27
N LEU A 161 -2.91 -16.37 -4.89
CA LEU A 161 -3.37 -15.30 -5.78
C LEU A 161 -2.23 -14.32 -6.10
N LEU A 162 -1.48 -13.87 -5.09
CA LEU A 162 -0.34 -12.97 -5.30
C LEU A 162 0.74 -13.61 -6.18
N LEU A 163 1.03 -14.90 -5.99
CA LEU A 163 1.98 -15.65 -6.82
C LEU A 163 1.48 -15.79 -8.28
N ASN A 164 0.17 -15.95 -8.47
CA ASN A 164 -0.42 -15.97 -9.81
C ASN A 164 -0.31 -14.60 -10.50
N GLN A 165 -0.54 -13.50 -9.77
CA GLN A 165 -0.32 -12.15 -10.26
C GLN A 165 1.15 -11.92 -10.62
N ALA A 166 2.09 -12.33 -9.76
CA ALA A 166 3.53 -12.26 -10.03
C ALA A 166 3.89 -13.00 -11.33
N SER A 167 3.46 -14.26 -11.48
CA SER A 167 3.72 -15.05 -12.67
C SER A 167 3.08 -14.49 -13.95
N THR A 168 1.99 -13.73 -13.82
CA THR A 168 1.30 -13.11 -14.96
C THR A 168 1.94 -11.79 -15.36
N ASN A 169 2.41 -11.02 -14.38
CA ASN A 169 2.98 -9.70 -14.58
C ASN A 169 4.45 -9.75 -14.99
N LEU A 170 5.26 -10.63 -14.39
CA LEU A 170 6.70 -10.66 -14.66
C LEU A 170 6.97 -11.08 -16.11
N THR A 171 7.56 -10.16 -16.88
CA THR A 171 7.86 -10.38 -18.30
C THR A 171 9.35 -10.50 -18.58
N SER A 172 10.19 -9.85 -17.79
CA SER A 172 11.64 -9.92 -17.86
C SER A 172 12.25 -9.56 -16.50
N ALA A 173 13.53 -9.84 -16.29
CA ALA A 173 14.26 -9.36 -15.13
C ALA A 173 15.77 -9.51 -15.36
N PRO A 174 16.62 -8.62 -14.81
CA PRO A 174 18.04 -8.88 -14.70
C PRO A 174 18.30 -10.20 -13.95
N LEU A 175 19.28 -10.98 -14.41
CA LEU A 175 19.62 -12.27 -13.78
C LEU A 175 19.94 -12.11 -12.29
N VAL A 176 20.69 -11.07 -11.93
CA VAL A 176 21.06 -10.78 -10.54
C VAL A 176 19.84 -10.55 -9.64
N TRP A 177 18.80 -9.89 -10.15
CA TRP A 177 17.56 -9.67 -9.39
C TRP A 177 16.72 -10.93 -9.30
N THR A 178 16.72 -11.77 -10.34
CA THR A 178 16.08 -13.08 -10.30
C THR A 178 16.72 -13.97 -9.24
N GLN A 179 18.06 -14.00 -9.18
CA GLN A 179 18.81 -14.75 -8.18
C GLN A 179 18.53 -14.22 -6.77
N LEU A 180 18.57 -12.89 -6.58
CA LEU A 180 18.25 -12.26 -5.30
C LEU A 180 16.83 -12.60 -4.84
N ALA A 181 15.84 -12.47 -5.73
CA ALA A 181 14.45 -12.83 -5.40
C ALA A 181 14.30 -14.31 -5.01
N MET A 182 15.04 -15.22 -5.65
CA MET A 182 15.04 -16.63 -5.26
C MET A 182 15.64 -16.84 -3.86
N GLU A 183 16.75 -16.17 -3.55
CA GLU A 183 17.41 -16.23 -2.23
C GLU A 183 16.53 -15.63 -1.13
N GLU A 184 15.95 -14.46 -1.36
CA GLU A 184 15.02 -13.81 -0.42
C GLU A 184 13.76 -14.64 -0.20
N ASN A 185 13.22 -15.24 -1.27
CA ASN A 185 12.01 -16.07 -1.16
C ASN A 185 12.28 -17.37 -0.39
N GLN A 186 13.52 -17.89 -0.42
CA GLN A 186 13.90 -18.99 0.47
C GLN A 186 13.77 -18.58 1.96
N GLY A 187 14.11 -17.34 2.30
CA GLY A 187 13.86 -16.76 3.62
C GLY A 187 12.38 -16.73 3.99
N ASN A 188 11.50 -16.34 3.05
CA ASN A 188 10.05 -16.37 3.26
C ASN A 188 9.53 -17.79 3.49
N ILE A 189 10.02 -18.77 2.74
CA ILE A 189 9.66 -20.19 2.92
C ILE A 189 10.07 -20.67 4.30
N ASP A 190 11.32 -20.41 4.72
CA ASP A 190 11.81 -20.83 6.04
C ASP A 190 11.09 -20.12 7.19
N LEU A 191 10.70 -18.85 7.02
CA LEU A 191 9.87 -18.11 7.96
C LEU A 191 8.53 -18.81 8.20
N VAL A 192 7.86 -19.24 7.14
CA VAL A 192 6.58 -19.96 7.24
C VAL A 192 6.78 -21.36 7.81
N ASP A 193 7.69 -22.15 7.22
CA ASP A 193 7.80 -23.58 7.52
C ASP A 193 8.41 -23.89 8.87
N ARG A 194 9.32 -23.05 9.35
CA ARG A 194 10.01 -23.29 10.62
C ARG A 194 9.46 -22.37 11.70
N THR A 195 9.64 -21.06 11.51
CA THR A 195 9.45 -20.07 12.58
C THR A 195 7.98 -19.90 12.94
N MET A 196 7.12 -19.65 11.95
CA MET A 196 5.69 -19.45 12.18
C MET A 196 4.99 -20.75 12.57
N ARG A 197 5.32 -21.86 11.91
CA ARG A 197 4.79 -23.19 12.25
C ARG A 197 5.06 -23.57 13.70
N ALA A 198 6.27 -23.32 14.20
CA ALA A 198 6.63 -23.57 15.59
C ALA A 198 5.91 -22.63 16.58
N ALA A 199 5.46 -21.47 16.12
CA ALA A 199 4.80 -20.47 16.96
C ALA A 199 3.27 -20.67 17.10
N VAL A 200 2.66 -21.52 16.28
CA VAL A 200 1.23 -21.87 16.38
C VAL A 200 1.02 -22.88 17.52
N PRO A 201 0.18 -22.58 18.52
CA PRO A 201 -0.12 -23.53 19.60
C PRO A 201 -0.79 -24.80 19.05
N ALA A 202 -0.31 -25.98 19.45
CA ALA A 202 -0.85 -27.28 19.03
C ALA A 202 -2.34 -27.48 19.39
N ASP A 203 -2.80 -26.81 20.45
CA ASP A 203 -4.12 -27.04 21.06
C ASP A 203 -5.07 -25.83 20.88
N GLY A 204 -4.72 -24.87 20.02
CA GLY A 204 -5.48 -23.64 19.84
C GLY A 204 -6.63 -23.76 18.82
N PRO A 205 -7.67 -22.91 18.90
CA PRO A 205 -8.75 -22.84 17.91
C PRO A 205 -8.27 -22.41 16.50
N CYS A 206 -6.99 -22.06 16.36
CA CYS A 206 -6.29 -21.76 15.12
C CYS A 206 -5.30 -22.89 14.75
N ALA A 207 -5.72 -24.15 14.87
CA ALA A 207 -5.06 -25.26 14.20
C ALA A 207 -5.72 -25.57 12.83
N PRO A 208 -5.54 -24.75 11.77
CA PRO A 208 -5.78 -25.20 10.42
C PRO A 208 -4.48 -25.76 9.82
N PRO A 209 -4.56 -26.59 8.77
CA PRO A 209 -3.36 -27.05 8.08
C PRO A 209 -2.69 -25.82 7.46
N PHE A 210 -1.46 -25.51 7.89
CA PHE A 210 -0.57 -24.67 7.09
C PHE A 210 -0.60 -25.24 5.66
N PRO A 211 -0.88 -24.42 4.64
CA PRO A 211 -0.85 -24.91 3.27
C PRO A 211 0.55 -25.48 2.98
N PRO A 212 0.65 -26.59 2.22
CA PRO A 212 1.95 -27.15 1.84
C PRO A 212 2.76 -26.09 1.09
N THR A 213 4.00 -25.85 1.54
CA THR A 213 4.89 -24.77 1.07
C THR A 213 5.38 -24.91 -0.36
N HIS A 214 5.11 -26.03 -1.02
CA HIS A 214 5.44 -26.24 -2.43
C HIS A 214 4.85 -25.18 -3.37
N ALA A 215 3.79 -24.48 -2.97
CA ALA A 215 3.22 -23.39 -3.76
C ALA A 215 4.14 -22.16 -3.89
N MET A 216 5.07 -21.93 -2.96
CA MET A 216 5.96 -20.76 -2.96
C MET A 216 7.26 -20.98 -3.77
N SER A 217 7.52 -22.21 -4.23
CA SER A 217 8.75 -22.56 -4.95
C SER A 217 8.75 -22.19 -6.44
N THR A 218 7.65 -21.65 -6.99
CA THR A 218 7.46 -21.49 -8.45
C THR A 218 7.59 -20.05 -8.97
N LEU A 219 8.23 -19.14 -8.23
CA LEU A 219 8.42 -17.74 -8.68
C LEU A 219 9.53 -17.53 -9.72
N ALA A 220 10.09 -18.58 -10.31
CA ALA A 220 11.06 -18.44 -11.39
C ALA A 220 10.35 -18.25 -12.74
N PRO A 221 10.60 -17.15 -13.50
CA PRO A 221 10.09 -17.04 -14.85
C PRO A 221 10.67 -18.17 -15.73
N PRO A 222 9.92 -18.71 -16.70
CA PRO A 222 10.46 -19.67 -17.64
C PRO A 222 11.56 -18.99 -18.46
N CYS A 223 12.81 -19.40 -18.24
CA CYS A 223 13.89 -19.07 -19.17
C CYS A 223 13.50 -19.62 -20.54
N ARG A 224 13.21 -18.75 -21.51
CA ARG A 224 13.22 -19.15 -22.91
C ARG A 224 14.66 -19.11 -23.43
N PRO A 225 15.07 -20.07 -24.28
CA PRO A 225 16.38 -20.09 -24.92
C PRO A 225 16.59 -18.90 -25.86
#